data_AF-F2S1N0-F1
#
_entry.id   AF-F2S1N0-F1
#
_cell.length_a   1.000
_cell.length_b   1.000
_cell.length_c   1.000
_cell.angle_alpha   90.00
_cell.angle_beta   90.00
_cell.angle_gamma   90.00
#
_symmetry.space_group_name_H-M   'P 1'
#
loop_
_entity.id
_entity.type
_entity.pdbx_description
1 polymer ?
#
loop_
_entity_poly.entity_id
_entity_poly.type
_entity_poly.pdbx_seq_one_letter_code
_entity_poly.pdbx_strand_id
1 'polypeptide(L)'
;MDTYAADTGDVPLLNNGINATANHLQTSQGLLEDEARAWDQGVLEDLKAQRDCLVAMRDVFDRRDRFAKDNIPQLERRIENNEKKLQAIRAKPEEAVKPGEAKKVEDAIIKDKESIVQQHARGIFIKECIRDEILIFQRSQYRISLLHQDWSQERVKYAELQADNWRALTDVVEGMPTSD
;
A
#
# COMPACT_ATOMS: atom_id res chain seq x y z
N MET A 1 5.39 -79.68 17.65
CA MET A 1 6.59 -78.86 17.39
C MET A 1 6.14 -77.39 17.40
N ASP A 2 5.34 -77.02 18.41
CA ASP A 2 4.44 -75.85 18.34
C ASP A 2 4.64 -74.87 19.50
N THR A 3 5.67 -75.09 20.33
CA THR A 3 5.95 -74.29 21.53
C THR A 3 6.34 -72.84 21.21
N TYR A 4 6.59 -72.51 19.94
CA TYR A 4 6.97 -71.18 19.45
C TYR A 4 6.12 -70.70 18.26
N ALA A 5 4.97 -71.33 17.99
CA ALA A 5 4.08 -70.84 16.95
C ALA A 5 3.42 -69.53 17.42
N ALA A 6 3.86 -68.41 16.84
CA ALA A 6 3.24 -67.10 17.06
C ALA A 6 2.18 -66.87 16.00
N ASP A 7 0.98 -66.43 16.40
CA ASP A 7 -0.02 -65.96 15.46
C ASP A 7 0.45 -64.64 14.85
N THR A 8 0.59 -64.61 13.52
CA THR A 8 1.04 -63.43 12.76
C THR A 8 -0.10 -62.76 11.99
N GLY A 9 -1.36 -63.16 12.23
CA GLY A 9 -2.54 -62.62 11.54
C GLY A 9 -2.69 -61.09 11.66
N ASP A 10 -2.23 -60.52 12.78
CA ASP A 10 -2.33 -59.09 13.08
C ASP A 10 -1.24 -58.25 12.41
N VAL A 11 -0.11 -58.85 12.03
CA VAL A 11 1.04 -58.13 11.48
C VAL A 11 0.69 -57.34 10.20
N PRO A 12 -0.06 -57.89 9.21
CA PRO A 12 -0.52 -57.13 8.06
C PRO A 12 -1.43 -55.95 8.42
N LEU A 13 -2.33 -56.10 9.40
CA LEU A 13 -3.24 -55.04 9.83
C LEU A 13 -2.47 -53.90 10.52
N LEU A 14 -1.49 -54.25 11.36
CA LEU A 14 -0.58 -53.28 11.97
C LEU A 14 0.23 -52.51 10.92
N ASN A 15 0.78 -53.22 9.93
CA ASN A 15 1.53 -52.59 8.83
C ASN A 15 0.65 -51.64 8.01
N ASN A 16 -0.61 -51.99 7.76
CA ASN A 16 -1.55 -51.12 7.07
C ASN A 16 -1.78 -49.81 7.83
N GLY A 17 -1.99 -49.86 9.14
CA GLY A 17 -2.17 -48.67 9.98
C GLY A 17 -0.91 -47.80 10.07
N ILE A 18 0.28 -48.41 10.14
CA ILE A 18 1.56 -47.69 10.11
C ILE A 18 1.73 -46.98 8.76
N ASN A 19 1.45 -47.67 7.65
CA ASN A 19 1.52 -47.07 6.32
C ASN A 19 0.48 -45.95 6.13
N ALA A 20 -0.73 -46.10 6.68
CA ALA A 20 -1.74 -45.05 6.68
C ALA A 20 -1.27 -43.81 7.46
N THR A 21 -0.61 -44.01 8.61
CA THR A 21 0.00 -42.93 9.38
C THR A 21 1.08 -42.22 8.57
N ALA A 22 1.95 -42.95 7.88
CA ALA A 22 2.97 -42.38 7.01
C ALA A 22 2.36 -41.55 5.86
N ASN A 23 1.32 -42.07 5.21
CA ASN A 23 0.60 -41.36 4.14
C ASN A 23 -0.11 -40.09 4.65
N HIS A 24 -0.71 -40.15 5.85
CA HIS A 24 -1.30 -38.99 6.51
C HIS A 24 -0.26 -37.89 6.73
N LEU A 25 0.93 -38.23 7.25
CA LEU A 25 2.01 -37.27 7.49
C LEU A 25 2.50 -36.65 6.17
N GLN A 26 2.66 -37.45 5.12
CA GLN A 26 3.05 -36.96 3.79
C GLN A 26 2.00 -36.00 3.21
N THR A 27 0.72 -36.33 3.38
CA THR A 27 -0.39 -35.47 2.92
C THR A 27 -0.45 -34.18 3.73
N SER A 28 -0.31 -34.25 5.05
CA SER A 28 -0.31 -33.09 5.93
C SER A 28 0.87 -32.15 5.62
N GLN A 29 2.05 -32.70 5.34
CA GLN A 29 3.20 -31.93 4.86
C GLN A 29 2.86 -31.19 3.57
N GLY A 30 2.30 -31.88 2.57
CA GLY A 30 1.90 -31.27 1.29
C GLY A 30 0.91 -30.11 1.49
N LEU A 31 -0.10 -30.30 2.34
CA LEU A 31 -1.07 -29.26 2.68
C LEU A 31 -0.41 -28.04 3.36
N LEU A 32 0.57 -28.25 4.25
CA LEU A 32 1.32 -27.15 4.88
C LEU A 32 2.20 -26.40 3.88
N GLU A 33 2.83 -27.10 2.94
CA GLU A 33 3.62 -26.48 1.88
C GLU A 33 2.75 -25.67 0.91
N ASP A 34 1.58 -26.20 0.56
CA ASP A 34 0.58 -25.48 -0.26
C ASP A 34 0.07 -24.24 0.47
N GLU A 35 -0.26 -24.36 1.76
CA GLU A 35 -0.71 -23.22 2.57
C GLU A 35 0.37 -22.13 2.67
N ALA A 36 1.62 -22.51 2.91
CA ALA A 36 2.74 -21.57 2.96
C ALA A 36 2.90 -20.82 1.63
N ARG A 37 2.81 -21.52 0.49
CA ARG A 37 2.85 -20.89 -0.84
C ARG A 37 1.68 -19.92 -1.05
N ALA A 38 0.48 -20.29 -0.60
CA ALA A 38 -0.70 -19.43 -0.70
C ALA A 38 -0.53 -18.14 0.12
N TRP A 39 0.10 -18.21 1.30
CA TRP A 39 0.40 -17.03 2.11
C TRP A 39 1.41 -16.11 1.43
N ASP A 40 2.46 -16.67 0.85
CA ASP A 40 3.51 -15.92 0.17
C ASP A 40 2.99 -15.18 -1.08
N GLN A 41 2.09 -15.81 -1.83
CA GLN A 41 1.55 -15.25 -3.08
C GLN A 41 0.31 -14.39 -2.88
N GLY A 42 -0.45 -14.60 -1.81
CA GLY A 42 -1.65 -13.84 -1.47
C GLY A 42 -1.37 -12.77 -0.43
N VAL A 43 -1.53 -13.15 0.85
CA VAL A 43 -1.52 -12.23 2.00
C VAL A 43 -0.28 -11.35 2.04
N LEU A 44 0.90 -11.93 1.79
CA LEU A 44 2.16 -11.18 1.83
C LEU A 44 2.22 -10.11 0.74
N GLU A 45 1.81 -10.43 -0.50
CA GLU A 45 1.81 -9.48 -1.61
C GLU A 45 0.79 -8.37 -1.41
N ASP A 46 -0.39 -8.68 -0.85
CA ASP A 46 -1.38 -7.67 -0.49
C ASP A 46 -0.87 -6.72 0.60
N LEU A 47 -0.19 -7.24 1.63
CA LEU A 47 0.45 -6.42 2.66
C LEU A 47 1.56 -5.54 2.10
N LYS A 48 2.38 -6.06 1.17
CA LYS A 48 3.39 -5.27 0.46
C LYS A 48 2.73 -4.14 -0.34
N ALA A 49 1.65 -4.43 -1.07
CA ALA A 49 0.92 -3.42 -1.83
C ALA A 49 0.34 -2.32 -0.92
N GLN A 50 -0.20 -2.67 0.26
CA GLN A 50 -0.66 -1.69 1.25
C GLN A 50 0.46 -0.79 1.74
N ARG A 51 1.60 -1.38 2.10
CA ARG A 51 2.80 -0.64 2.50
C ARG A 51 3.22 0.33 1.39
N ASP A 52 3.26 -0.14 0.14
CA ASP A 52 3.70 0.68 -0.98
C ASP A 52 2.75 1.86 -1.24
N CYS A 53 1.43 1.68 -1.06
CA CYS A 53 0.48 2.80 -1.09
C CYS A 53 0.74 3.84 0.02
N LEU A 54 1.02 3.39 1.25
CA LEU A 54 1.34 4.29 2.36
C LEU A 54 2.63 5.06 2.13
N VAL A 55 3.66 4.37 1.62
CA VAL A 55 4.95 4.98 1.26
C VAL A 55 4.76 6.01 0.15
N ALA A 56 3.99 5.69 -0.90
CA ALA A 56 3.70 6.63 -1.97
C ALA A 56 3.01 7.91 -1.46
N MET A 57 2.04 7.78 -0.55
CA MET A 57 1.37 8.95 0.05
C MET A 57 2.32 9.82 0.87
N ARG A 58 3.18 9.20 1.69
CA ARG A 58 4.23 9.94 2.41
C ARG A 58 5.10 10.74 1.44
N ASP A 59 5.59 10.09 0.39
CA ASP A 59 6.48 10.71 -0.59
C ASP A 59 5.79 11.85 -1.36
N VAL A 60 4.48 11.76 -1.62
CA VAL A 60 3.66 12.85 -2.19
C VAL A 60 3.62 14.06 -1.25
N PHE A 61 3.40 13.85 0.04
CA PHE A 61 3.41 14.94 1.02
C PHE A 61 4.79 15.57 1.19
N ASP A 62 5.84 14.75 1.25
CA ASP A 62 7.22 15.25 1.32
C ASP A 62 7.58 16.11 0.09
N ARG A 63 7.17 15.67 -1.11
CA ARG A 63 7.35 16.43 -2.36
C ARG A 63 6.57 17.75 -2.33
N ARG A 64 5.32 17.72 -1.88
CA ARG A 64 4.50 18.93 -1.74
C ARG A 64 5.19 19.93 -0.81
N ASP A 65 5.59 19.52 0.38
CA ASP A 65 6.15 20.42 1.39
C ASP A 65 7.49 21.03 0.94
N ARG A 66 8.27 20.26 0.15
CA ARG A 66 9.52 20.74 -0.44
C ARG A 66 9.30 21.73 -1.59
N PHE A 67 8.36 21.45 -2.50
CA PHE A 67 8.28 22.15 -3.79
C PHE A 67 7.11 23.12 -3.93
N ALA A 68 6.06 23.03 -3.11
CA ALA A 68 4.88 23.88 -3.17
C ALA A 68 5.06 25.24 -2.45
N LYS A 69 6.30 25.71 -2.34
CA LYS A 69 6.62 27.02 -1.79
C LYS A 69 6.35 28.11 -2.82
N ASP A 70 5.87 29.24 -2.35
CA ASP A 70 5.65 30.46 -3.13
C ASP A 70 6.45 31.63 -2.53
N ASN A 71 6.60 32.70 -3.32
CA ASN A 71 7.20 33.95 -2.86
C ASN A 71 6.23 35.13 -3.02
N ILE A 72 4.92 34.85 -3.00
CA ILE A 72 3.86 35.85 -3.17
C ILE A 72 4.04 37.04 -2.21
N PRO A 73 4.31 36.84 -0.90
CA PRO A 73 4.51 37.98 0.03
C PRO A 73 5.69 38.88 -0.35
N GLN A 74 6.73 38.33 -0.99
CA GLN A 74 7.87 39.13 -1.47
C GLN A 74 7.50 39.93 -2.72
N LEU A 75 6.71 39.33 -3.62
CA LEU A 75 6.20 39.99 -4.82
C LEU A 75 5.23 41.11 -4.46
N GLU A 76 4.32 40.90 -3.51
CA GLU A 76 3.38 41.91 -3.00
C GLU A 76 4.13 43.14 -2.45
N ARG A 77 5.16 42.92 -1.62
CA ARG A 77 6.02 44.02 -1.12
C ARG A 77 6.76 44.73 -2.25
N ARG A 78 7.20 44.01 -3.28
CA ARG A 78 7.89 44.60 -4.44
C ARG A 78 6.94 45.46 -5.27
N ILE A 79 5.71 44.99 -5.49
CA ILE A 79 4.64 45.73 -6.15
C ILE A 79 4.34 47.01 -5.38
N GLU A 80 4.10 46.94 -4.07
CA GLU A 80 3.77 48.10 -3.23
C GLU A 80 4.87 49.18 -3.33
N ASN A 81 6.15 48.76 -3.25
CA ASN A 81 7.27 49.67 -3.39
C ASN A 81 7.38 50.30 -4.79
N ASN A 82 7.10 49.52 -5.84
CA ASN A 82 7.12 50.02 -7.22
C ASN A 82 5.91 50.95 -7.50
N GLU A 83 4.74 50.68 -6.93
CA GLU A 83 3.57 51.54 -7.03
C GLU A 83 3.82 52.90 -6.37
N LYS A 84 4.44 52.92 -5.17
CA LYS A 84 4.90 54.16 -4.51
C LYS A 84 5.91 54.92 -5.39
N LYS A 85 6.87 54.24 -6.00
CA LYS A 85 7.83 54.87 -6.93
C LYS A 85 7.15 55.43 -8.17
N LEU A 86 6.19 54.73 -8.74
CA LEU A 86 5.44 55.19 -9.91
C LEU A 86 4.64 56.46 -9.59
N GLN A 87 3.98 56.51 -8.44
CA GLN A 87 3.30 57.71 -7.94
C GLN A 87 4.28 58.89 -7.79
N ALA A 88 5.45 58.65 -7.19
CA ALA A 88 6.48 59.68 -7.03
C ALA A 88 7.04 60.20 -8.36
N ILE A 89 7.16 59.35 -9.39
CA ILE A 89 7.58 59.77 -10.74
C ILE A 89 6.48 60.61 -11.41
N ARG A 90 5.21 60.18 -11.30
CA ARG A 90 4.06 60.90 -11.87
C ARG A 90 3.79 62.25 -11.19
N ALA A 91 4.26 62.44 -9.96
CA ALA A 91 4.13 63.71 -9.23
C ALA A 91 5.21 64.76 -9.59
N LYS A 92 6.24 64.40 -10.39
CA LYS A 92 7.29 65.33 -10.82
C LYS A 92 6.86 66.10 -12.09
N PRO A 93 7.33 67.35 -12.27
CA PRO A 93 7.14 68.09 -13.52
C PRO A 93 7.73 67.32 -14.71
N GLU A 94 7.08 67.36 -15.87
CA GLU A 94 7.47 66.57 -17.07
C GLU A 94 8.94 66.78 -17.48
N GLU A 95 9.48 67.99 -17.27
CA GLU A 95 10.87 68.36 -17.57
C GLU A 95 11.90 67.64 -16.67
N ALA A 96 11.48 67.15 -15.50
CA ALA A 96 12.32 66.46 -14.52
C ALA A 96 12.18 64.92 -14.57
N VAL A 97 11.29 64.40 -15.43
CA VAL A 97 11.05 62.96 -15.58
C VAL A 97 11.92 62.41 -16.71
N LYS A 98 12.73 61.39 -16.41
CA LYS A 98 13.50 60.71 -17.46
C LYS A 98 12.55 59.98 -18.42
N PRO A 99 12.72 60.12 -19.75
CA PRO A 99 11.90 59.43 -20.73
C PRO A 99 11.91 57.91 -20.49
N GLY A 100 10.72 57.30 -20.40
CA GLY A 100 10.56 55.85 -20.24
C GLY A 100 10.75 55.28 -18.83
N GLU A 101 11.12 56.09 -17.83
CA GLU A 101 11.29 55.62 -16.45
C GLU A 101 9.97 55.12 -15.84
N ALA A 102 8.88 55.88 -16.03
CA ALA A 102 7.54 55.49 -15.58
C ALA A 102 7.07 54.18 -16.23
N LYS A 103 7.26 54.04 -17.55
CA LYS A 103 6.88 52.84 -18.30
C LYS A 103 7.64 51.60 -17.81
N LYS A 104 8.93 51.73 -17.53
CA LYS A 104 9.75 50.62 -17.00
C LYS A 104 9.26 50.14 -15.62
N VAL A 105 8.85 51.06 -14.75
CA VAL A 105 8.30 50.70 -13.43
C VAL A 105 6.92 50.06 -13.57
N GLU A 106 6.09 50.56 -14.49
CA GLU A 106 4.78 49.98 -14.80
C GLU A 106 4.89 48.56 -15.36
N ASP A 107 5.78 48.32 -16.33
CA ASP A 107 6.06 46.99 -16.88
C ASP A 107 6.53 46.02 -15.79
N ALA A 108 7.35 46.49 -14.83
CA ALA A 108 7.80 45.68 -13.70
C ALA A 108 6.65 45.30 -12.75
N ILE A 109 5.72 46.23 -12.47
CA ILE A 109 4.53 45.95 -11.66
C ILE A 109 3.62 44.94 -12.35
N ILE A 110 3.39 45.09 -13.66
CA ILE A 110 2.56 44.16 -14.45
C ILE A 110 3.16 42.76 -14.38
N LYS A 111 4.46 42.62 -14.64
CA LYS A 111 5.15 41.33 -14.58
C LYS A 111 5.07 40.67 -13.20
N ASP A 112 5.16 41.45 -12.13
CA ASP A 112 5.05 40.93 -10.77
C ASP A 112 3.62 40.46 -10.46
N LYS A 113 2.61 41.22 -10.89
CA LYS A 113 1.19 40.84 -10.76
C LYS A 113 0.88 39.56 -11.55
N GLU A 114 1.38 39.45 -12.77
CA GLU A 114 1.26 38.23 -13.58
C GLU A 114 1.93 37.03 -12.92
N SER A 115 3.10 37.22 -12.32
CA SER A 115 3.79 36.15 -11.58
C SER A 115 2.99 35.68 -10.36
N ILE A 116 2.34 36.58 -9.62
CA ILE A 116 1.44 36.23 -8.52
C ILE A 116 0.27 35.39 -9.02
N VAL A 117 -0.38 35.81 -10.12
CA VAL A 117 -1.51 35.06 -10.72
C VAL A 117 -1.08 33.64 -11.12
N GLN A 118 0.09 33.51 -11.78
CA GLN A 118 0.64 32.20 -12.16
C GLN A 118 0.94 31.32 -10.94
N GLN A 119 1.48 31.89 -9.86
CA GLN A 119 1.75 31.14 -8.63
C GLN A 119 0.46 30.70 -7.92
N HIS A 120 -0.58 31.53 -7.90
CA HIS A 120 -1.89 31.13 -7.40
C HIS A 120 -2.49 29.98 -8.22
N ALA A 121 -2.47 30.09 -9.55
CA ALA A 121 -2.96 29.04 -10.43
C ALA A 121 -2.21 27.71 -10.20
N ARG A 122 -0.87 27.77 -10.10
CA ARG A 122 -0.04 26.62 -9.73
C ARG A 122 -0.42 26.04 -8.36
N GLY A 123 -0.67 26.89 -7.37
CA GLY A 123 -1.05 26.47 -6.02
C GLY A 123 -2.41 25.76 -5.99
N ILE A 124 -3.39 26.23 -6.78
CA ILE A 124 -4.70 25.57 -6.94
C ILE A 124 -4.51 24.21 -7.60
N PHE A 125 -3.77 24.16 -8.72
CA PHE A 125 -3.51 22.92 -9.44
C PHE A 125 -2.83 21.85 -8.56
N ILE A 126 -1.83 22.25 -7.75
CA ILE A 126 -1.19 21.33 -6.79
C ILE A 126 -2.22 20.78 -5.80
N LYS A 127 -3.13 21.62 -5.27
CA LYS A 127 -4.17 21.16 -4.34
C LYS A 127 -5.12 20.15 -5.00
N GLU A 128 -5.48 20.37 -6.26
CA GLU A 128 -6.29 19.43 -7.03
C GLU A 128 -5.57 18.09 -7.20
N CYS A 129 -4.31 18.09 -7.61
CA CYS A 129 -3.53 16.85 -7.72
C CYS A 129 -3.44 16.09 -6.39
N ILE A 130 -3.21 16.80 -5.27
CA ILE A 130 -3.15 16.18 -3.93
C ILE A 130 -4.50 15.60 -3.55
N ARG A 131 -5.60 16.28 -3.86
CA ARG A 131 -6.95 15.76 -3.63
C ARG A 131 -7.16 14.46 -4.41
N ASP A 132 -6.77 14.41 -5.68
CA ASP A 132 -6.95 13.23 -6.52
C ASP A 132 -6.13 12.04 -6.00
N GLU A 133 -4.89 12.27 -5.56
CA GLU A 133 -4.07 11.25 -4.90
C GLU A 133 -4.71 10.72 -3.62
N ILE A 134 -5.27 11.61 -2.78
CA ILE A 134 -6.00 11.20 -1.57
C ILE A 134 -7.21 10.32 -1.93
N LEU A 135 -7.94 10.64 -3.00
CA LEU A 135 -9.07 9.83 -3.45
C LEU A 135 -8.63 8.45 -3.93
N ILE A 136 -7.50 8.37 -4.64
CA ILE A 136 -6.90 7.09 -5.05
C ILE A 136 -6.49 6.27 -3.82
N PHE A 137 -5.84 6.91 -2.84
CA PHE A 137 -5.44 6.26 -1.59
C PHE A 137 -6.63 5.77 -0.77
N GLN A 138 -7.72 6.53 -0.68
CA GLN A 138 -8.95 6.07 -0.02
C GLN A 138 -9.50 4.80 -0.66
N ARG A 139 -9.44 4.69 -2.00
CA ARG A 139 -9.84 3.47 -2.70
C ARG A 139 -8.92 2.29 -2.39
N SER A 140 -7.62 2.53 -2.20
CA SER A 140 -6.68 1.44 -1.87
C SER A 140 -6.93 0.86 -0.47
N GLN A 141 -7.56 1.61 0.44
CA GLN A 141 -7.91 1.11 1.78
C GLN A 141 -8.90 -0.07 1.74
N TYR A 142 -9.80 -0.12 0.75
CA TYR A 142 -10.75 -1.24 0.63
C TYR A 142 -10.07 -2.59 0.37
N ARG A 143 -8.84 -2.59 -0.16
CA ARG A 143 -8.06 -3.82 -0.30
C ARG A 143 -7.70 -4.45 1.05
N ILE A 144 -7.66 -3.68 2.15
CA ILE A 144 -7.49 -4.25 3.50
C ILE A 144 -8.68 -5.16 3.84
N SER A 145 -9.90 -4.75 3.48
CA SER A 145 -11.08 -5.58 3.71
C SER A 145 -11.08 -6.84 2.86
N LEU A 146 -10.62 -6.77 1.60
CA LEU A 146 -10.47 -7.94 0.73
C LEU A 146 -9.42 -8.90 1.27
N LEU A 147 -8.25 -8.38 1.65
CA LEU A 147 -7.17 -9.15 2.28
C LEU A 147 -7.67 -10.01 3.46
N HIS A 148 -8.46 -9.41 4.36
CA HIS A 148 -8.97 -10.14 5.53
C HIS A 148 -10.04 -11.17 5.14
N GLN A 149 -10.87 -10.89 4.14
CA GLN A 149 -11.86 -11.84 3.64
C GLN A 149 -11.16 -13.05 3.01
N ASP A 150 -10.24 -12.81 2.08
CA ASP A 150 -9.53 -13.86 1.35
C ASP A 150 -8.67 -14.70 2.31
N TRP A 151 -7.96 -14.04 3.24
CA TRP A 151 -7.21 -14.74 4.28
C TRP A 151 -8.10 -15.62 5.15
N SER A 152 -9.27 -15.12 5.58
CA SER A 152 -10.19 -15.92 6.41
C SER A 152 -10.71 -17.16 5.67
N GLN A 153 -11.00 -17.05 4.38
CA GLN A 153 -11.49 -18.15 3.56
C GLN A 153 -10.41 -19.21 3.33
N GLU A 154 -9.17 -18.80 3.01
CA GLU A 154 -8.06 -19.74 2.87
C GLU A 154 -7.76 -20.46 4.20
N ARG A 155 -7.87 -19.77 5.35
CA ARG A 155 -7.71 -20.40 6.67
C ARG A 155 -8.78 -21.47 6.95
N VAL A 156 -10.03 -21.22 6.57
CA VAL A 156 -11.10 -22.22 6.70
C VAL A 156 -10.81 -23.42 5.81
N LYS A 157 -10.51 -23.18 4.52
CA LYS A 157 -10.18 -24.22 3.55
C LYS A 157 -9.07 -25.16 4.03
N TYR A 158 -7.92 -24.63 4.46
CA TYR A 158 -6.82 -25.49 4.93
C TYR A 158 -7.14 -26.19 6.25
N ALA A 159 -7.92 -25.57 7.14
CA ALA A 159 -8.38 -26.23 8.35
C ALA A 159 -9.30 -27.42 8.05
N GLU A 160 -10.21 -27.28 7.08
CA GLU A 160 -11.10 -28.36 6.63
C GLU A 160 -10.31 -29.50 5.98
N LEU A 161 -9.38 -29.20 5.07
CA LEU A 161 -8.52 -30.20 4.43
C LEU A 161 -7.68 -30.99 5.45
N GLN A 162 -7.13 -30.31 6.46
CA GLN A 162 -6.39 -30.97 7.53
C GLN A 162 -7.32 -31.83 8.40
N ALA A 163 -8.52 -31.35 8.72
CA ALA A 163 -9.49 -32.12 9.49
C ALA A 163 -9.93 -33.39 8.74
N ASP A 164 -10.14 -33.31 7.44
CA ASP A 164 -10.47 -34.47 6.60
C ASP A 164 -9.31 -35.48 6.53
N ASN A 165 -8.07 -34.99 6.44
CA ASN A 165 -6.89 -35.85 6.51
C ASN A 165 -6.77 -36.58 7.86
N TRP A 166 -7.15 -35.93 8.96
CA TRP A 166 -7.20 -36.58 10.28
C TRP A 166 -8.34 -37.62 10.37
N ARG A 167 -9.54 -37.30 9.88
CA ARG A 167 -10.67 -38.24 9.85
C ARG A 167 -10.31 -39.51 9.07
N ALA A 168 -9.71 -39.36 7.89
CA ALA A 168 -9.27 -40.48 7.07
C ALA A 168 -8.24 -41.37 7.79
N LEU A 169 -7.34 -40.79 8.60
CA LEU A 169 -6.41 -41.57 9.40
C LEU A 169 -7.13 -42.34 10.52
N THR A 170 -8.03 -41.66 11.25
CA THR A 170 -8.81 -42.27 12.34
C THR A 170 -9.56 -43.51 11.86
N ASP A 171 -10.24 -43.42 10.70
CA ASP A 171 -11.01 -44.54 10.14
C ASP A 171 -10.14 -45.79 9.89
N VAL A 172 -8.87 -45.62 9.51
CA VAL A 172 -7.95 -46.75 9.27
C VAL A 172 -7.34 -47.27 10.57
N VAL A 173 -6.97 -46.38 11.49
CA VAL A 173 -6.30 -46.73 12.75
C VAL A 173 -7.26 -47.36 13.75
N GLU A 174 -8.55 -46.99 13.75
CA GLU A 174 -9.58 -47.65 14.56
C GLU A 174 -9.74 -49.14 14.25
N GLY A 175 -9.43 -49.56 13.01
CA GLY A 175 -9.45 -50.95 12.58
C GLY A 175 -8.20 -51.75 12.95
N MET A 176 -7.21 -51.14 13.62
CA MET A 176 -5.99 -51.84 14.01
C MET A 176 -6.24 -52.77 15.21
N PRO A 177 -5.60 -53.95 15.24
CA PRO A 177 -5.74 -54.89 16.35
C PRO A 177 -5.18 -54.30 17.65
N THR A 178 -5.97 -54.41 18.72
CA THR A 178 -5.57 -54.11 20.10
C THR A 178 -5.32 -55.41 20.86
N SER A 179 -4.51 -55.37 21.92
CA SER A 179 -4.08 -56.55 22.68
C SER A 179 -5.17 -57.21 23.57
N ASP A 180 -6.44 -57.03 23.26
CA ASP A 180 -7.59 -57.62 23.98
C ASP A 180 -8.15 -58.82 23.21
#